data_AF-A0A317WZT2-F1
#
_entry.id   AF-A0A317WZT2-F1
#
_cell.length_a   1.000
_cell.length_b   1.000
_cell.length_c   1.000
_cell.angle_alpha   90.00
_cell.angle_beta   90.00
_cell.angle_gamma   90.00
#
_symmetry.space_group_name_H-M   'P 1'
#
loop_
_entity.id
_entity.type
_entity.pdbx_description
1 polymer ?
#
loop_
_entity_poly.entity_id
_entity_poly.type
_entity_poly.pdbx_seq_one_letter_code
_entity_poly.pdbx_strand_id
1 'polypeptide(L)'
;ELKDLVERRIRPWMQRCCAEHVECQQAEKETSGQLPTRLIDLGPSATSPIKVIETSAQREITDRIEYLILSYCWGECNDTAKTTRFNLHHRLDSLEVDKFPATIRDAISLTRALEIRYIWIDAICIIQPSDDGYYDDLRREGTKMASYYTNAMCCISVSSSPDSSHSFLTERRLMRQSWHPKLASREPEITREVLGSKWLEFVEYYATTDLSFPSDRLDAINGIVRYLSERHQDQYFGGIFSSCPEKGLLW
;
A
#
# COMPACT_ATOMS: atom_id res chain seq x y z
N GLU A 1 -9.66 17.25 1.29
CA GLU A 1 -8.24 17.58 1.05
C GLU A 1 -7.35 16.57 1.77
N LEU A 2 -6.16 16.25 1.26
CA LEU A 2 -5.27 15.19 1.80
C LEU A 2 -4.96 15.38 3.29
N LYS A 3 -4.71 16.62 3.71
CA LYS A 3 -4.41 16.96 5.11
C LYS A 3 -5.54 16.54 6.06
N ASP A 4 -6.79 16.82 5.69
CA ASP A 4 -7.96 16.46 6.49
C ASP A 4 -8.14 14.92 6.58
N LEU A 5 -7.89 14.20 5.47
CA LEU A 5 -7.89 12.73 5.47
C LEU A 5 -6.83 12.17 6.42
N VAL A 6 -5.61 12.73 6.38
CA VAL A 6 -4.52 12.33 7.27
C VAL A 6 -4.89 12.58 8.73
N GLU A 7 -5.33 13.79 9.07
CA GLU A 7 -5.63 14.19 10.45
C GLU A 7 -6.84 13.44 11.03
N ARG A 8 -7.89 13.24 10.26
CA ARG A 8 -9.15 12.65 10.77
C ARG A 8 -9.21 11.14 10.69
N ARG A 9 -8.44 10.50 9.80
CA ARG A 9 -8.57 9.06 9.52
C ARG A 9 -7.26 8.32 9.67
N ILE A 10 -6.24 8.70 8.91
CA ILE A 10 -5.00 7.90 8.82
C ILE A 10 -4.20 7.98 10.12
N ARG A 11 -3.93 9.19 10.62
CA ARG A 11 -3.13 9.39 11.83
C ARG A 11 -3.78 8.76 13.08
N PRO A 12 -5.09 8.95 13.35
CA PRO A 12 -5.76 8.27 14.46
C PRO A 12 -5.72 6.74 14.32
N TRP A 13 -5.82 6.22 13.11
CA TRP A 13 -5.75 4.78 12.86
C TRP A 13 -4.37 4.21 13.15
N MET A 14 -3.30 4.86 12.67
CA MET A 14 -1.92 4.49 12.98
C MET A 14 -1.63 4.55 14.49
N GLN A 15 -2.05 5.64 15.15
CA GLN A 15 -1.88 5.80 16.61
C GLN A 15 -2.59 4.71 17.39
N ARG A 16 -3.83 4.36 17.02
CA ARG A 16 -4.57 3.27 17.65
C ARG A 16 -3.87 1.93 17.45
N CYS A 17 -3.38 1.65 16.25
CA CYS A 17 -2.62 0.43 15.95
C CYS A 17 -1.43 0.27 16.90
N CYS A 18 -0.60 1.30 17.03
CA CYS A 18 0.56 1.27 17.92
C CYS A 18 0.18 1.20 19.41
N ALA A 19 -0.95 1.78 19.81
CA ALA A 19 -1.36 1.86 21.21
C ALA A 19 -2.15 0.64 21.72
N GLU A 20 -2.95 0.00 20.87
CA GLU A 20 -3.96 -0.98 21.29
C GLU A 20 -3.72 -2.39 20.76
N HIS A 21 -3.01 -2.56 19.63
CA HIS A 21 -2.81 -3.90 19.04
C HIS A 21 -1.55 -4.56 19.61
N VAL A 22 -1.74 -5.63 20.39
CA VAL A 22 -0.64 -6.36 21.04
C VAL A 22 0.31 -6.96 20.01
N GLU A 23 -0.22 -7.51 18.93
CA GLU A 23 0.56 -8.12 17.85
C GLU A 23 1.45 -7.08 17.16
N CYS A 24 0.94 -5.88 16.91
CA CYS A 24 1.70 -4.80 16.30
C CYS A 24 2.80 -4.28 17.23
N GLN A 25 2.50 -4.13 18.52
CA GLN A 25 3.50 -3.75 19.53
C GLN A 25 4.60 -4.80 19.70
N GLN A 26 4.25 -6.07 19.58
CA GLN A 26 5.21 -7.16 19.65
C GLN A 26 6.10 -7.20 18.41
N ALA A 27 5.50 -7.07 17.22
CA ALA A 27 6.24 -6.98 15.96
C ALA A 27 7.23 -5.81 15.98
N GLU A 28 6.82 -4.64 16.48
CA GLU A 28 7.71 -3.47 16.63
C GLU A 28 8.91 -3.78 17.53
N LYS A 29 8.72 -4.51 18.64
CA LYS A 29 9.83 -4.90 19.54
C LYS A 29 10.76 -5.95 18.92
N GLU A 30 10.23 -6.79 18.05
CA GLU A 30 10.95 -7.88 17.39
C GLU A 30 11.66 -7.43 16.10
N THR A 31 11.40 -6.20 15.63
CA THR A 31 12.10 -5.65 14.46
C THR A 31 13.62 -5.66 14.66
N SER A 32 14.32 -6.20 13.67
CA SER A 32 15.76 -6.44 13.70
C SER A 32 16.60 -5.16 13.58
N GLY A 33 15.96 -4.01 13.38
CA GLY A 33 16.62 -2.73 13.06
C GLY A 33 17.27 -2.72 11.67
N GLN A 34 17.06 -3.75 10.85
CA GLN A 34 17.66 -3.82 9.53
C GLN A 34 16.99 -2.81 8.59
N LEU A 35 17.71 -1.72 8.31
CA LEU A 35 17.27 -0.68 7.40
C LEU A 35 17.47 -1.08 5.93
N PRO A 36 16.65 -0.53 5.03
CA PRO A 36 16.92 -0.60 3.59
C PRO A 36 18.29 -0.06 3.23
N THR A 37 18.96 -0.66 2.25
CA THR A 37 20.25 -0.15 1.74
C THR A 37 20.13 1.31 1.28
N ARG A 38 18.97 1.66 0.69
CA ARG A 38 18.63 3.01 0.26
C ARG A 38 17.22 3.39 0.68
N LEU A 39 17.03 4.67 0.98
CA LEU A 39 15.74 5.30 1.25
C LEU A 39 15.59 6.55 0.40
N ILE A 40 14.35 6.99 0.18
CA ILE A 40 14.08 8.33 -0.34
C ILE A 40 13.94 9.26 0.86
N ASP A 41 14.81 10.26 0.94
CA ASP A 41 14.73 11.35 1.91
C ASP A 41 13.84 12.45 1.34
N LEU A 42 12.69 12.69 1.98
CA LEU A 42 11.75 13.74 1.61
C LEU A 42 12.12 15.11 2.20
N GLY A 43 13.16 15.14 3.04
CA GLY A 43 13.66 16.30 3.76
C GLY A 43 12.75 16.74 4.93
N PRO A 44 13.25 17.61 5.81
CA PRO A 44 12.51 18.09 6.98
C PRO A 44 11.40 19.11 6.63
N SER A 45 11.34 19.59 5.39
CA SER A 45 10.38 20.61 4.96
C SER A 45 9.91 20.39 3.53
N ALA A 46 8.79 20.99 3.16
CA ALA A 46 8.24 20.90 1.80
C ALA A 46 9.19 21.43 0.70
N THR A 47 10.05 22.39 1.05
CA THR A 47 11.04 22.99 0.13
C THR A 47 12.36 22.24 0.10
N SER A 48 12.55 21.26 0.99
CA SER A 48 13.77 20.46 1.00
C SER A 48 13.85 19.61 -0.26
N PRO A 49 15.06 19.46 -0.86
CA PRO A 49 15.24 18.60 -2.01
C PRO A 49 14.93 17.15 -1.64
N ILE A 50 14.15 16.49 -2.48
CA ILE A 50 13.89 15.05 -2.36
C ILE A 50 15.02 14.31 -3.06
N LYS A 51 15.61 13.31 -2.42
CA LYS A 51 16.73 12.55 -2.98
C LYS A 51 16.78 11.13 -2.46
N VAL A 52 17.50 10.26 -3.16
CA VAL A 52 17.88 8.95 -2.64
C VAL A 52 19.07 9.12 -1.71
N ILE A 53 19.10 8.35 -0.63
CA ILE A 53 20.23 8.27 0.29
C ILE A 53 20.65 6.83 0.49
N GLU A 54 21.94 6.59 0.65
CA GLU A 54 22.47 5.31 1.15
C GLU A 54 22.47 5.36 2.68
N THR A 55 21.77 4.43 3.33
CA THR A 55 21.52 4.48 4.78
C THR A 55 22.80 4.33 5.58
N SER A 56 23.69 3.42 5.18
CA SER A 56 24.99 3.20 5.83
C SER A 56 25.95 4.38 5.73
N ALA A 57 25.75 5.29 4.77
CA ALA A 57 26.59 6.48 4.58
C ALA A 57 26.13 7.67 5.44
N GLN A 58 24.93 7.61 6.03
CA GLN A 58 24.38 8.72 6.82
C GLN A 58 24.73 8.56 8.30
N ARG A 59 25.50 9.51 8.84
CA ARG A 59 25.90 9.52 10.27
C ARG A 59 24.74 9.77 11.23
N GLU A 60 23.70 10.45 10.76
CA GLU A 60 22.50 10.79 11.55
C GLU A 60 21.52 9.62 11.62
N ILE A 61 21.69 8.61 10.75
CA ILE A 61 20.84 7.44 10.69
C ILE A 61 21.33 6.42 11.73
N THR A 62 20.62 6.34 12.83
CA THR A 62 20.79 5.28 13.84
C THR A 62 19.92 4.07 13.47
N ASP A 63 20.08 2.94 14.16
CA ASP A 63 19.40 1.65 13.88
C ASP A 63 17.86 1.69 13.95
N ARG A 64 17.24 2.86 14.23
CA ARG A 64 15.79 3.05 14.28
C ARG A 64 15.39 4.32 13.55
N ILE A 65 14.98 4.14 12.30
CA ILE A 65 14.35 5.18 11.48
C ILE A 65 12.96 4.76 11.11
N GLU A 66 12.05 5.72 11.23
CA GLU A 66 10.69 5.59 10.76
C GLU A 66 10.63 5.89 9.26
N TYR A 67 10.14 4.92 8.49
CA TYR A 67 9.88 5.07 7.06
C TYR A 67 8.59 4.38 6.68
N LEU A 68 7.96 4.88 5.62
CA LEU A 68 6.86 4.19 4.95
C LEU A 68 7.38 3.33 3.80
N ILE A 69 6.59 2.34 3.41
CA ILE A 69 6.87 1.53 2.22
C ILE A 69 5.69 1.59 1.25
N LEU A 70 5.95 1.60 -0.05
CA LEU A 70 4.90 1.57 -1.08
C LEU A 70 4.81 0.17 -1.70
N SER A 71 3.62 -0.42 -1.63
CA SER A 71 3.24 -1.63 -2.36
C SER A 71 2.23 -1.27 -3.45
N TYR A 72 2.57 -1.55 -4.71
CA TYR A 72 1.80 -1.14 -5.89
C TYR A 72 2.15 -2.00 -7.11
N CYS A 73 1.26 -2.03 -8.10
CA CYS A 73 1.59 -2.60 -9.41
C CYS A 73 2.36 -1.57 -10.25
N TRP A 74 3.51 -1.95 -10.81
CA TRP A 74 4.30 -1.06 -11.65
C TRP A 74 3.61 -0.75 -12.99
N GLY A 75 3.11 -1.80 -13.67
CA GLY A 75 2.65 -1.70 -15.06
C GLY A 75 3.75 -1.22 -16.03
N GLU A 76 3.33 -0.70 -17.19
CA GLU A 76 4.24 -0.26 -18.25
C GLU A 76 4.73 1.19 -18.08
N CYS A 77 4.10 1.97 -17.22
CA CYS A 77 4.35 3.40 -17.08
C CYS A 77 5.43 3.76 -16.03
N ASN A 78 6.14 2.78 -15.47
CA ASN A 78 7.01 2.99 -14.31
C ASN A 78 8.45 3.43 -14.65
N ASP A 79 8.80 3.54 -15.94
CA ASP A 79 10.18 3.78 -16.39
C ASP A 79 10.81 5.05 -15.83
N THR A 80 10.03 6.13 -15.68
CA THR A 80 10.53 7.40 -15.15
C THR A 80 10.93 7.31 -13.68
N ALA A 81 10.42 6.32 -12.93
CA ALA A 81 10.76 6.08 -11.53
C ALA A 81 11.99 5.20 -11.36
N LYS A 82 12.35 4.37 -12.37
CA LYS A 82 13.42 3.39 -12.25
C LYS A 82 14.77 4.08 -11.97
N THR A 83 15.45 3.63 -10.92
CA THR A 83 16.86 3.92 -10.70
C THR A 83 17.70 2.90 -11.44
N THR A 84 18.64 3.34 -12.26
CA THR A 84 19.62 2.49 -12.97
C THR A 84 21.02 2.94 -12.60
N ARG A 85 22.05 2.16 -12.96
CA ARG A 85 23.45 2.56 -12.71
C ARG A 85 23.81 3.90 -13.37
N PHE A 86 23.15 4.22 -14.49
CA PHE A 86 23.39 5.44 -15.25
C PHE A 86 22.80 6.69 -14.60
N ASN A 87 21.70 6.56 -13.85
CA ASN A 87 21.02 7.71 -13.24
C ASN A 87 21.18 7.78 -11.70
N LEU A 88 21.76 6.75 -11.06
CA LEU A 88 21.90 6.68 -9.60
C LEU A 88 22.57 7.93 -9.02
N HIS A 89 23.66 8.42 -9.63
CA HIS A 89 24.36 9.60 -9.13
C HIS A 89 23.45 10.83 -9.08
N HIS A 90 22.68 11.06 -10.16
CA HIS A 90 21.69 12.14 -10.19
C HIS A 90 20.60 11.95 -9.13
N ARG A 91 20.13 10.70 -8.92
CA ARG A 91 19.10 10.37 -7.92
C ARG A 91 19.58 10.63 -6.48
N LEU A 92 20.87 10.49 -6.22
CA LEU A 92 21.49 10.81 -4.92
C LEU A 92 21.55 12.32 -4.65
N ASP A 93 21.57 13.14 -5.71
CA ASP A 93 21.53 14.60 -5.60
C ASP A 93 20.09 15.12 -5.51
N SER A 94 19.20 14.68 -6.41
CA SER A 94 17.80 15.09 -6.44
C SER A 94 16.88 14.15 -7.24
N LEU A 95 15.59 14.15 -6.89
CA LEU A 95 14.50 13.48 -7.60
C LEU A 95 13.57 14.50 -8.26
N GLU A 96 13.36 14.34 -9.56
CA GLU A 96 12.33 15.07 -10.32
C GLU A 96 10.96 14.43 -10.11
N VAL A 97 10.38 14.60 -8.92
CA VAL A 97 9.15 13.91 -8.50
C VAL A 97 7.97 14.14 -9.43
N ASP A 98 7.88 15.32 -10.07
CA ASP A 98 6.80 15.64 -11.01
C ASP A 98 6.75 14.69 -12.21
N LYS A 99 7.89 14.11 -12.60
CA LYS A 99 7.99 13.15 -13.71
C LYS A 99 7.58 11.72 -13.32
N PHE A 100 7.40 11.43 -12.03
CA PHE A 100 7.02 10.11 -11.57
C PHE A 100 5.55 9.78 -11.87
N PRO A 101 5.21 8.48 -11.97
CA PRO A 101 3.83 8.04 -12.08
C PRO A 101 2.97 8.55 -10.92
N ALA A 102 1.66 8.72 -11.17
CA ALA A 102 0.75 9.35 -10.21
C ALA A 102 0.73 8.62 -8.86
N THR A 103 0.78 7.28 -8.85
CA THR A 103 0.85 6.47 -7.63
C THR A 103 2.05 6.85 -6.76
N ILE A 104 3.22 7.03 -7.38
CA ILE A 104 4.46 7.37 -6.65
C ILE A 104 4.40 8.80 -6.12
N ARG A 105 3.88 9.75 -6.91
CA ARG A 105 3.70 11.14 -6.46
C ARG A 105 2.73 11.24 -5.28
N ASP A 106 1.64 10.48 -5.34
CA ASP A 106 0.65 10.41 -4.27
C ASP A 106 1.25 9.80 -3.00
N ALA A 107 2.03 8.73 -3.12
CA ALA A 107 2.73 8.12 -2.00
C ALA A 107 3.70 9.10 -1.32
N ILE A 108 4.51 9.84 -2.10
CA ILE A 108 5.40 10.88 -1.59
C ILE A 108 4.60 11.98 -0.87
N SER A 109 3.49 12.41 -1.47
CA SER A 109 2.63 13.46 -0.90
C SER A 109 1.98 13.02 0.42
N LEU A 110 1.51 11.78 0.48
CA LEU A 110 0.93 11.18 1.69
C LEU A 110 1.97 11.05 2.80
N THR A 111 3.17 10.55 2.49
CA THR A 111 4.26 10.43 3.46
C THR A 111 4.64 11.79 4.07
N ARG A 112 4.76 12.83 3.23
CA ARG A 112 4.99 14.21 3.72
C ARG A 112 3.84 14.72 4.58
N ALA A 113 2.58 14.46 4.20
CA ALA A 113 1.42 14.88 4.96
C ALA A 113 1.30 14.17 6.33
N LEU A 114 1.84 12.95 6.43
CA LEU A 114 2.00 12.21 7.69
C LEU A 114 3.18 12.69 8.54
N GLU A 115 3.98 13.63 8.04
CA GLU A 115 5.19 14.15 8.68
C GLU A 115 6.27 13.08 8.89
N ILE A 116 6.26 12.04 8.04
CA ILE A 116 7.30 11.01 8.00
C ILE A 116 8.32 11.42 6.94
N ARG A 117 9.61 11.37 7.29
CA ARG A 117 10.68 11.89 6.41
C ARG A 117 11.08 10.92 5.31
N TYR A 118 10.98 9.61 5.56
CA TYR A 118 11.54 8.60 4.69
C TYR A 118 10.46 7.70 4.09
N ILE A 119 10.65 7.33 2.83
CA ILE A 119 9.85 6.31 2.15
C ILE A 119 10.77 5.39 1.35
N TRP A 120 10.42 4.10 1.32
CA TRP A 120 11.02 3.12 0.45
C TRP A 120 10.07 2.78 -0.71
N ILE A 121 10.60 2.86 -1.93
CA ILE A 121 9.89 2.48 -3.16
C ILE A 121 10.86 1.66 -3.99
N ASP A 122 10.55 0.39 -4.21
CA ASP A 122 11.40 -0.58 -4.90
C ASP A 122 12.03 -0.06 -6.20
N ALA A 123 11.24 0.54 -7.10
CA ALA A 123 11.68 1.05 -8.39
C ALA A 123 12.79 2.12 -8.26
N ILE A 124 12.78 2.89 -7.17
CA ILE A 124 13.71 4.00 -6.92
C ILE A 124 14.86 3.57 -6.00
N CYS A 125 14.56 2.78 -4.97
CA CYS A 125 15.49 2.37 -3.92
C CYS A 125 16.30 1.12 -4.28
N ILE A 126 15.98 0.42 -5.37
CA ILE A 126 16.76 -0.68 -5.94
C ILE A 126 17.29 -0.23 -7.31
N ILE A 127 18.55 -0.57 -7.60
CA ILE A 127 19.14 -0.36 -8.93
C ILE A 127 18.53 -1.43 -9.84
N GLN A 128 17.65 -0.98 -10.72
CA GLN A 128 16.95 -1.80 -11.67
C GLN A 128 17.87 -2.22 -12.82
N PRO A 129 17.69 -3.44 -13.34
CA PRO A 129 18.37 -3.86 -14.55
C PRO A 129 18.12 -2.90 -15.70
N SER A 130 19.14 -2.75 -16.52
CA SER A 130 19.10 -2.01 -17.78
C SER A 130 19.82 -2.82 -18.87
N ASP A 131 20.06 -2.20 -20.02
CA ASP A 131 20.73 -2.86 -21.15
C ASP A 131 22.21 -3.24 -20.86
N ASP A 132 22.73 -2.89 -19.68
CA ASP A 132 24.07 -3.22 -19.20
C ASP A 132 24.20 -4.61 -18.56
N GLY A 133 23.08 -5.35 -18.43
CA GLY A 133 23.07 -6.69 -17.85
C GLY A 133 23.38 -6.74 -16.35
N TYR A 134 23.25 -5.62 -15.63
CA TYR A 134 23.49 -5.57 -14.18
C TYR A 134 22.24 -5.97 -13.38
N TYR A 135 22.34 -7.08 -12.64
CA TYR A 135 21.25 -7.60 -11.80
C TYR A 135 21.62 -7.76 -10.31
N ASP A 136 22.87 -7.50 -9.94
CA ASP A 136 23.40 -7.87 -8.62
C ASP A 136 22.68 -7.17 -7.47
N ASP A 137 22.34 -5.89 -7.65
CA ASP A 137 21.62 -5.12 -6.63
C ASP A 137 20.18 -5.63 -6.48
N LEU A 138 19.44 -5.83 -7.58
CA LEU A 138 18.11 -6.43 -7.54
C LEU A 138 18.12 -7.79 -6.81
N ARG A 139 19.10 -8.66 -7.12
CA ARG A 139 19.24 -9.97 -6.46
C ARG A 139 19.51 -9.84 -4.96
N ARG A 140 20.40 -8.92 -4.56
CA ARG A 140 20.75 -8.69 -3.16
C ARG A 140 19.62 -8.02 -2.36
N GLU A 141 18.92 -7.07 -2.96
CA GLU A 141 17.83 -6.37 -2.29
C GLU A 141 16.59 -7.25 -2.20
N GLY A 142 16.32 -8.08 -3.21
CA GLY A 142 15.22 -9.05 -3.20
C GLY A 142 15.23 -9.99 -2.00
N THR A 143 16.41 -10.43 -1.53
CA THR A 143 16.51 -11.29 -0.34
C THR A 143 16.23 -10.56 0.98
N LYS A 144 16.27 -9.22 0.98
CA LYS A 144 16.04 -8.38 2.15
C LYS A 144 14.67 -7.73 2.17
N MET A 145 13.93 -7.74 1.05
CA MET A 145 12.64 -7.06 0.92
C MET A 145 11.67 -7.39 2.06
N ALA A 146 11.53 -8.67 2.42
CA ALA A 146 10.67 -9.06 3.54
C ALA A 146 11.02 -8.30 4.84
N SER A 147 12.32 -8.20 5.16
CA SER A 147 12.82 -7.44 6.31
C SER A 147 12.47 -5.95 6.20
N TYR A 148 12.56 -5.35 5.01
CA TYR A 148 12.18 -3.96 4.80
C TYR A 148 10.68 -3.72 5.00
N TYR A 149 9.83 -4.62 4.51
CA TYR A 149 8.39 -4.52 4.76
C TYR A 149 8.05 -4.69 6.24
N THR A 150 8.68 -5.64 6.93
CA THR A 150 8.48 -5.89 8.36
C THR A 150 8.94 -4.73 9.23
N ASN A 151 10.04 -4.05 8.86
CA ASN A 151 10.61 -2.96 9.64
C ASN A 151 10.04 -1.58 9.26
N ALA A 152 9.14 -1.49 8.28
CA ALA A 152 8.48 -0.23 7.92
C ALA A 152 7.41 0.13 8.95
N MET A 153 7.22 1.41 9.23
CA MET A 153 6.17 1.87 10.15
C MET A 153 4.77 1.55 9.60
N CYS A 154 4.58 1.69 8.29
CA CYS A 154 3.33 1.36 7.62
C CYS A 154 3.58 1.13 6.13
N CYS A 155 2.79 0.24 5.55
CA CYS A 155 2.74 -0.04 4.12
C CYS A 155 1.57 0.71 3.47
N ILE A 156 1.88 1.60 2.54
CA ILE A 156 0.90 2.19 1.63
C ILE A 156 0.62 1.14 0.56
N SER A 157 -0.54 0.49 0.63
CA SER A 157 -0.95 -0.54 -0.33
C SER A 157 -1.94 0.02 -1.35
N VAL A 158 -1.57 -0.02 -2.64
CA VAL A 158 -2.40 0.46 -3.76
C VAL A 158 -2.88 -0.75 -4.57
N SER A 159 -3.94 -1.40 -4.08
CA SER A 159 -4.48 -2.64 -4.63
C SER A 159 -5.47 -2.48 -5.79
N SER A 160 -5.98 -1.26 -5.99
CA SER A 160 -7.10 -1.00 -6.91
C SER A 160 -6.71 -0.50 -8.30
N SER A 161 -5.41 -0.30 -8.55
CA SER A 161 -4.89 0.18 -9.81
C SER A 161 -4.16 -0.94 -10.55
N PRO A 162 -4.39 -1.13 -11.87
CA PRO A 162 -3.66 -2.11 -12.66
C PRO A 162 -2.19 -1.72 -12.91
N ASP A 163 -1.83 -0.45 -12.72
CA ASP A 163 -0.50 0.11 -12.95
C ASP A 163 -0.21 1.33 -12.06
N SER A 164 0.96 1.96 -12.23
CA SER A 164 1.37 3.13 -11.45
C SER A 164 0.87 4.48 -11.99
N SER A 165 0.12 4.49 -13.09
CA SER A 165 -0.31 5.74 -13.76
C SER A 165 -1.49 6.43 -13.08
N HIS A 166 -2.21 5.73 -12.21
CA HIS A 166 -3.44 6.23 -11.58
C HIS A 166 -3.18 6.84 -10.20
N SER A 167 -3.78 8.01 -9.96
CA SER A 167 -3.78 8.62 -8.62
C SER A 167 -4.72 7.86 -7.69
N PHE A 168 -4.23 7.42 -6.54
CA PHE A 168 -5.05 6.78 -5.51
C PHE A 168 -5.65 7.79 -4.52
N LEU A 169 -5.25 9.06 -4.57
CA LEU A 169 -5.83 10.15 -3.79
C LEU A 169 -7.07 10.79 -4.43
N THR A 170 -7.60 10.20 -5.50
CA THR A 170 -8.82 10.66 -6.16
C THR A 170 -10.08 10.05 -5.54
N GLU A 171 -11.16 10.83 -5.49
CA GLU A 171 -12.45 10.36 -4.97
C GLU A 171 -12.99 9.24 -5.87
N ARG A 172 -13.21 8.07 -5.27
CA ARG A 172 -13.83 6.94 -5.97
C ARG A 172 -15.31 7.26 -6.19
N ARG A 173 -15.67 7.69 -7.41
CA ARG A 173 -17.09 7.83 -7.79
C ARG A 173 -17.73 6.43 -7.82
N LEU A 174 -18.35 6.04 -6.71
CA LEU A 174 -19.24 4.89 -6.68
C LEU A 174 -20.44 5.20 -7.59
N MET A 175 -20.42 4.69 -8.83
CA MET A 175 -21.59 4.69 -9.70
C MET A 175 -22.70 3.90 -9.00
N ARG A 176 -23.69 4.61 -8.47
CA ARG A 176 -24.95 4.02 -7.97
C ARG A 176 -25.73 3.48 -9.18
N GLN A 177 -25.64 2.19 -9.45
CA GLN A 177 -26.60 1.51 -10.32
C GLN A 177 -27.66 0.83 -9.44
N SER A 178 -28.94 1.12 -9.71
CA SER A 178 -30.08 0.49 -9.05
C SER A 178 -30.27 -0.95 -9.54
N TRP A 179 -30.41 -1.90 -8.62
CA TRP A 179 -30.68 -3.31 -8.96
C TRP A 179 -31.99 -3.81 -8.34
N HIS A 180 -32.64 -4.77 -9.01
CA HIS A 180 -33.97 -5.30 -8.67
C HIS A 180 -33.87 -6.61 -7.86
N PRO A 181 -34.74 -6.81 -6.84
CA PRO A 181 -34.57 -7.90 -5.88
C PRO A 181 -35.35 -9.14 -6.26
N LYS A 182 -34.67 -10.20 -6.71
CA LYS A 182 -35.16 -11.59 -6.55
C LYS A 182 -33.96 -12.53 -6.48
N LEU A 183 -33.64 -13.01 -5.27
CA LEU A 183 -32.99 -14.28 -4.94
C LEU A 183 -32.56 -14.23 -3.46
N ALA A 184 -33.45 -14.62 -2.56
CA ALA A 184 -33.11 -14.84 -1.15
C ALA A 184 -34.01 -15.94 -0.59
N SER A 185 -33.50 -17.17 -0.54
CA SER A 185 -34.05 -18.19 0.35
C SER A 185 -33.03 -19.29 0.62
N ARG A 186 -32.65 -19.41 1.91
CA ARG A 186 -32.04 -20.57 2.59
C ARG A 186 -30.51 -20.64 2.76
N GLU A 187 -29.91 -19.64 3.41
CA GLU A 187 -28.59 -19.81 4.03
C GLU A 187 -28.59 -19.29 5.49
N PRO A 188 -27.75 -19.86 6.38
CA PRO A 188 -27.70 -19.49 7.80
C PRO A 188 -27.44 -17.99 7.97
N GLU A 189 -28.00 -17.39 9.03
CA GLU A 189 -27.88 -15.96 9.30
C GLU A 189 -26.42 -15.58 9.57
N ILE A 190 -25.74 -15.07 8.54
CA ILE A 190 -24.52 -14.28 8.70
C ILE A 190 -24.92 -13.07 9.56
N THR A 191 -24.33 -12.90 10.73
CA THR A 191 -24.52 -11.68 11.55
C THR A 191 -23.45 -10.65 11.21
N ARG A 192 -23.68 -9.40 11.59
CA ARG A 192 -22.74 -8.31 11.33
C ARG A 192 -21.39 -8.53 12.01
N GLU A 193 -21.37 -9.18 13.18
CA GLU A 193 -20.13 -9.44 13.93
C GLU A 193 -19.22 -10.46 13.24
N VAL A 194 -19.79 -11.44 12.53
CA VAL A 194 -19.03 -12.52 11.86
C VAL A 194 -18.87 -12.29 10.35
N LEU A 195 -19.44 -11.20 9.83
CA LEU A 195 -19.42 -10.87 8.41
C LEU A 195 -17.99 -10.77 7.87
N GLY A 196 -17.07 -10.15 8.59
CA GLY A 196 -15.69 -10.00 8.16
C GLY A 196 -14.95 -11.32 7.98
N SER A 197 -15.04 -12.24 8.96
CA SER A 197 -14.40 -13.55 8.86
C SER A 197 -15.03 -14.41 7.76
N LYS A 198 -16.36 -14.39 7.66
CA LYS A 198 -17.07 -15.14 6.61
C LYS A 198 -16.81 -14.56 5.22
N TRP A 199 -16.61 -13.25 5.13
CA TRP A 199 -16.23 -12.60 3.89
C TRP A 199 -14.84 -13.04 3.40
N LEU A 200 -13.86 -13.16 4.29
CA LEU A 200 -12.53 -13.65 3.91
C LEU A 200 -12.55 -15.12 3.46
N GLU A 201 -13.25 -15.99 4.21
CA GLU A 201 -13.48 -17.38 3.79
C GLU A 201 -14.14 -17.45 2.41
N PHE A 202 -15.14 -16.58 2.17
CA PHE A 202 -15.83 -16.48 0.90
C PHE A 202 -14.90 -16.02 -0.23
N VAL A 203 -14.10 -14.98 -0.01
CA VAL A 203 -13.14 -14.46 -1.00
C VAL A 203 -12.11 -15.52 -1.36
N GLU A 204 -11.58 -16.26 -0.37
CA GLU A 204 -10.64 -17.36 -0.58
C GLU A 204 -11.27 -18.46 -1.46
N TYR A 205 -12.48 -18.91 -1.09
CA TYR A 205 -13.21 -19.88 -1.89
C TYR A 205 -13.45 -19.36 -3.31
N TYR A 206 -14.01 -18.15 -3.43
CA TYR A 206 -14.33 -17.52 -4.70
C TYR A 206 -13.11 -17.36 -5.61
N ALA A 207 -11.94 -17.01 -5.05
CA ALA A 207 -10.69 -16.88 -5.80
C ALA A 207 -10.28 -18.21 -6.46
N THR A 208 -10.58 -19.35 -5.83
CA THR A 208 -10.28 -20.69 -6.37
C THR A 208 -11.36 -21.24 -7.30
N THR A 209 -12.53 -20.60 -7.40
CA THR A 209 -13.60 -21.08 -8.28
C THR A 209 -13.28 -20.85 -9.76
N ASP A 210 -13.64 -21.85 -10.59
CA ASP A 210 -13.59 -21.73 -12.04
C ASP A 210 -14.91 -21.13 -12.55
N LEU A 211 -14.82 -19.93 -13.13
CA LEU A 211 -15.98 -19.19 -13.61
C LEU A 211 -16.17 -19.45 -15.10
N SER A 212 -17.42 -19.66 -15.51
CA SER A 212 -17.75 -19.83 -16.94
C SER A 212 -17.31 -18.64 -17.80
N PHE A 213 -17.25 -17.44 -17.21
CA PHE A 213 -16.72 -16.22 -17.82
C PHE A 213 -15.72 -15.55 -16.86
N PRO A 214 -14.41 -15.76 -17.07
CA PRO A 214 -13.39 -15.20 -16.17
C PRO A 214 -13.36 -13.67 -16.08
N SER A 215 -13.80 -12.96 -17.13
CA SER A 215 -13.91 -11.49 -17.17
C SER A 215 -14.83 -10.93 -16.10
N ASP A 216 -15.86 -11.67 -15.73
CA ASP A 216 -16.95 -11.19 -14.87
C ASP A 216 -16.62 -11.40 -13.39
N ARG A 217 -15.42 -11.92 -13.08
CA ARG A 217 -15.00 -12.26 -11.73
C ARG A 217 -15.14 -11.09 -10.76
N LEU A 218 -14.75 -9.89 -11.18
CA LEU A 218 -14.86 -8.70 -10.34
C LEU A 218 -16.30 -8.17 -10.24
N ASP A 219 -17.07 -8.28 -11.31
CA ASP A 219 -18.47 -7.84 -11.30
C ASP A 219 -19.35 -8.77 -10.45
N ALA A 220 -19.14 -10.08 -10.52
CA ALA A 220 -19.85 -11.07 -9.74
C ALA A 220 -19.56 -10.96 -8.24
N ILE A 221 -18.29 -10.81 -7.84
CA ILE A 221 -17.97 -10.60 -6.42
C ILE A 221 -18.50 -9.26 -5.90
N ASN A 222 -18.47 -8.21 -6.73
CA ASN A 222 -19.03 -6.91 -6.37
C ASN A 222 -20.56 -6.96 -6.18
N GLY A 223 -21.25 -7.83 -6.92
CA GLY A 223 -22.67 -8.12 -6.68
C GLY A 223 -22.93 -8.67 -5.27
N ILE A 224 -22.08 -9.58 -4.81
CA ILE A 224 -22.17 -10.22 -3.48
C ILE A 224 -21.83 -9.22 -2.37
N VAL A 225 -20.77 -8.43 -2.56
CA VAL A 225 -20.40 -7.32 -1.66
C VAL A 225 -21.59 -6.40 -1.41
N ARG A 226 -22.26 -5.98 -2.48
CA ARG A 226 -23.40 -5.06 -2.40
C ARG A 226 -24.55 -5.68 -1.62
N TYR A 227 -24.88 -6.94 -1.90
CA TYR A 227 -25.91 -7.68 -1.16
C TYR A 227 -25.63 -7.73 0.35
N LEU A 228 -24.40 -8.08 0.72
CA LEU A 228 -24.00 -8.16 2.13
C LEU A 228 -23.97 -6.79 2.82
N SER A 229 -23.49 -5.76 2.12
CA SER A 229 -23.46 -4.38 2.63
C SER A 229 -24.86 -3.87 2.99
N GLU A 230 -25.84 -4.10 2.11
CA GLU A 230 -27.23 -3.71 2.34
C GLU A 230 -27.90 -4.54 3.44
N ARG A 231 -27.72 -5.86 3.41
CA ARG A 231 -28.32 -6.78 4.38
C ARG A 231 -27.85 -6.49 5.81
N HIS A 232 -26.58 -6.16 5.98
CA HIS A 232 -25.97 -5.97 7.30
C HIS A 232 -25.79 -4.50 7.69
N GLN A 233 -26.27 -3.56 6.86
CA GLN A 233 -26.09 -2.11 7.05
C GLN A 233 -24.63 -1.74 7.32
N ASP A 234 -23.71 -2.33 6.55
CA ASP A 234 -22.28 -2.17 6.74
C ASP A 234 -21.61 -1.63 5.47
N GLN A 235 -20.53 -0.87 5.63
CA GLN A 235 -19.84 -0.23 4.51
C GLN A 235 -18.68 -1.10 4.02
N TYR A 236 -18.62 -1.30 2.71
CA TYR A 236 -17.52 -2.04 2.09
C TYR A 236 -16.47 -1.12 1.49
N PHE A 237 -15.21 -1.38 1.83
CA PHE A 237 -14.03 -0.65 1.40
C PHE A 237 -13.04 -1.60 0.73
N GLY A 238 -13.16 -1.76 -0.58
CA GLY A 238 -12.11 -2.33 -1.44
C GLY A 238 -11.52 -3.68 -0.98
N GLY A 239 -12.34 -4.55 -0.39
CA GLY A 239 -11.90 -5.83 0.17
C GLY A 239 -12.46 -6.10 1.57
N ILE A 240 -12.91 -5.06 2.27
CA ILE A 240 -13.06 -5.10 3.73
C ILE A 240 -14.39 -4.46 4.16
N PHE A 241 -15.08 -5.06 5.12
CA PHE A 241 -16.29 -4.52 5.74
C PHE A 241 -15.93 -3.63 6.95
N SER A 242 -16.63 -2.49 7.11
CA SER A 242 -16.38 -1.50 8.15
C SER A 242 -16.62 -1.99 9.56
N SER A 243 -17.39 -3.07 9.73
CA SER A 243 -17.61 -3.73 11.01
C SER A 243 -16.42 -4.58 11.46
N CYS A 244 -15.52 -4.94 10.55
CA CYS A 244 -14.37 -5.81 10.82
C CYS A 244 -13.09 -5.36 10.09
N PRO A 245 -12.70 -4.07 10.19
CA PRO A 245 -11.53 -3.55 9.49
C PRO A 245 -10.23 -4.30 9.86
N GLU A 246 -10.12 -4.76 11.11
CA GLU A 246 -8.99 -5.51 11.62
C GLU A 246 -8.74 -6.80 10.85
N LYS A 247 -9.79 -7.49 10.38
CA LYS A 247 -9.62 -8.74 9.62
C LYS A 247 -9.10 -8.53 8.21
N GLY A 248 -9.44 -7.41 7.58
CA GLY A 248 -9.05 -7.13 6.20
C GLY A 248 -7.77 -6.29 6.06
N LEU A 249 -7.40 -5.52 7.08
CA LEU A 249 -6.21 -4.66 7.07
C LEU A 249 -4.98 -5.34 7.66
N LEU A 250 -5.17 -6.41 8.44
CA LEU A 250 -4.09 -7.28 8.93
C LEU A 250 -3.93 -8.45 7.95
N TRP A 251 -3.21 -8.18 6.85
CA TRP A 251 -2.64 -9.23 6.01
C TRP A 251 -1.34 -9.76 6.65
#